data_AF-A0A3N5G1Q3-F1
#
_entry.id   AF-A0A3N5G1Q3-F1
#
_cell.length_a   1.000
_cell.length_b   1.000
_cell.length_c   1.000
_cell.angle_alpha   90.00
_cell.angle_beta   90.00
_cell.angle_gamma   90.00
#
_symmetry.space_group_name_H-M   'P 1'
#
loop_
_entity.id
_entity.type
_entity.pdbx_description
1 polymer ?
#
loop_
_entity_poly.entity_id
_entity_poly.type
_entity_poly.pdbx_seq_one_letter_code
_entity_poly.pdbx_strand_id
1 'polypeptide(L)'
;PVMGAGAYMMLEIIDPPVTYLQVIKAALIPAILYYFSLFMYVHFQSKRMHVAAVDDPDPESGRVRFEGLIFLAGLIALLTFLFLGFSVFRAATLALGAVLLTSCFHPRTRPSPKRLLKVLTGSSFGGLSLICAAACVGIVLGVVTLTGIGTRLPADIMGLAGDNLLLALFLIMISSLILGMGLPSAVCYLLMATLIGPVLGQLGVIPLAAHLFIFYFGMMSMVTPPVALAAYAAASIAGSGILESSTAAFRVALVGFTLPFIFVFRPALLMLAPDGGPAHLGAIVLTTIVAALGVVPLAASLTGFLVRPLGMGARLLLFVASLCSLLPDKSPMLTPWGMSALDLAGIVLFLLVLGFQWRGAARERAARPVAA
;
A
#
# COMPACT_ATOMS: atom_id res chain seq x y z
N PRO A 1 4.38 -10.26 1.29
CA PRO A 1 4.46 -11.58 1.97
C PRO A 1 4.75 -11.51 3.48
N VAL A 2 5.49 -10.49 3.96
CA VAL A 2 5.66 -10.28 5.41
C VAL A 2 5.13 -8.89 5.73
N MET A 3 3.89 -8.79 6.22
CA MET A 3 3.25 -7.49 6.54
C MET A 3 3.82 -6.84 7.83
N GLY A 4 5.08 -7.14 8.17
CA GLY A 4 5.80 -6.65 9.34
C GLY A 4 5.09 -6.98 10.66
N ALA A 5 5.49 -6.27 11.72
CA ALA A 5 4.86 -6.34 13.04
C ALA A 5 3.40 -5.80 13.06
N GLY A 6 3.04 -4.90 12.12
CA GLY A 6 1.71 -4.29 12.06
C GLY A 6 0.58 -5.30 11.83
N ALA A 7 0.80 -6.30 10.97
CA ALA A 7 -0.20 -7.34 10.76
C ALA A 7 -0.38 -8.28 11.96
N TYR A 8 0.59 -8.38 12.88
CA TYR A 8 0.39 -9.14 14.12
C TYR A 8 -0.55 -8.39 15.06
N MET A 9 -0.33 -7.08 15.21
CA MET A 9 -1.20 -6.22 15.99
C MET A 9 -2.64 -6.24 15.45
N MET A 10 -2.81 -6.38 14.14
CA MET A 10 -4.14 -6.58 13.54
C MET A 10 -4.86 -7.83 14.07
N LEU A 11 -4.15 -8.94 14.26
CA LEU A 11 -4.76 -10.19 14.75
C LEU A 11 -5.26 -10.07 16.19
N GLU A 12 -4.62 -9.22 16.99
CA GLU A 12 -4.95 -9.03 18.40
C GLU A 12 -6.09 -8.04 18.60
N ILE A 13 -6.28 -7.09 17.69
CA ILE A 13 -7.22 -5.97 17.85
C ILE A 13 -8.51 -6.15 17.03
N ILE A 14 -8.43 -6.75 15.85
CA ILE A 14 -9.60 -6.88 14.97
C ILE A 14 -10.62 -7.83 15.59
N ASP A 15 -11.85 -7.34 15.75
CA ASP A 15 -13.03 -8.12 16.14
C ASP A 15 -14.08 -8.05 15.02
N PRO A 16 -14.56 -9.19 14.46
CA PRO A 16 -14.26 -10.58 14.81
C PRO A 16 -12.81 -11.00 14.47
N PRO A 17 -12.24 -11.99 15.19
CA PRO A 17 -10.84 -12.39 15.03
C PRO A 17 -10.54 -12.89 13.62
N VAL A 18 -9.48 -12.34 13.02
CA VAL A 18 -9.00 -12.72 11.69
C VAL A 18 -7.71 -13.52 11.75
N THR A 19 -7.49 -14.37 10.78
CA THR A 19 -6.23 -15.10 10.58
C THR A 19 -5.22 -14.25 9.81
N TYR A 20 -3.93 -14.48 10.04
CA TYR A 20 -2.87 -13.79 9.29
C TYR A 20 -2.95 -14.05 7.79
N LEU A 21 -3.40 -15.24 7.38
CA LEU A 21 -3.64 -15.56 5.98
C LEU A 21 -4.77 -14.72 5.38
N GLN A 22 -5.84 -14.44 6.12
CA GLN A 22 -6.90 -13.52 5.66
C GLN A 22 -6.37 -12.11 5.45
N VAL A 23 -5.54 -11.59 6.38
CA VAL A 23 -4.93 -10.26 6.25
C VAL A 23 -4.02 -10.20 5.02
N ILE A 24 -3.20 -11.22 4.78
CA ILE A 24 -2.36 -11.29 3.58
C ILE A 24 -3.21 -11.34 2.29
N LYS A 25 -4.25 -12.18 2.26
CA LYS A 25 -5.13 -12.30 1.09
C LYS A 25 -5.81 -10.97 0.79
N ALA A 26 -6.33 -10.30 1.81
CA ALA A 26 -6.97 -9.00 1.69
C ALA A 26 -6.01 -7.91 1.18
N ALA A 27 -4.75 -7.93 1.63
CA ALA A 27 -3.76 -6.93 1.21
C ALA A 27 -3.11 -7.22 -0.16
N LEU A 28 -3.28 -8.41 -0.73
CA LEU A 28 -2.57 -8.83 -1.93
C LEU A 28 -2.92 -7.98 -3.15
N ILE A 29 -4.21 -7.82 -3.46
CA ILE A 29 -4.67 -7.06 -4.62
C ILE A 29 -4.33 -5.56 -4.45
N PRO A 30 -4.61 -4.90 -3.31
CA PRO A 30 -4.17 -3.53 -3.08
C PRO A 30 -2.65 -3.35 -3.25
N ALA A 31 -1.84 -4.31 -2.78
CA ALA A 31 -0.39 -4.24 -2.98
C ALA A 31 0.00 -4.33 -4.46
N ILE A 32 -0.60 -5.24 -5.22
CA ILE A 32 -0.36 -5.36 -6.67
C ILE A 32 -0.75 -4.06 -7.38
N LEU A 33 -1.94 -3.52 -7.07
CA LEU A 33 -2.41 -2.26 -7.64
C LEU A 33 -1.51 -1.08 -7.27
N TYR A 34 -0.98 -1.06 -6.04
CA TYR A 34 -0.03 -0.02 -5.61
C TYR A 34 1.28 -0.11 -6.41
N TYR A 35 1.89 -1.28 -6.51
CA TYR A 35 3.10 -1.46 -7.32
C TYR A 35 2.87 -1.18 -8.80
N PHE A 36 1.72 -1.59 -9.33
CA PHE A 36 1.31 -1.27 -10.69
C PHE A 36 1.18 0.25 -10.88
N SER A 37 0.60 0.96 -9.91
CA SER A 37 0.48 2.42 -9.93
C SER A 37 1.84 3.12 -10.00
N LEU A 38 2.79 2.66 -9.19
CA LEU A 38 4.16 3.17 -9.18
C LEU A 38 4.87 2.87 -10.49
N PHE A 39 4.71 1.64 -11.01
CA PHE A 39 5.25 1.25 -12.31
C PHE A 39 4.74 2.14 -13.43
N MET A 40 3.42 2.37 -13.49
CA MET A 40 2.81 3.23 -14.50
C MET A 40 3.30 4.69 -14.38
N TYR A 41 3.39 5.22 -13.15
CA TYR A 41 3.95 6.55 -12.92
C TYR A 41 5.39 6.64 -13.43
N VAL A 42 6.27 5.72 -13.04
CA VAL A 42 7.68 5.70 -13.46
C VAL A 42 7.80 5.52 -14.97
N HIS A 43 6.96 4.68 -15.57
CA HIS A 43 6.93 4.47 -17.02
C HIS A 43 6.55 5.76 -17.77
N PHE A 44 5.49 6.45 -17.36
CA PHE A 44 5.10 7.71 -18.01
C PHE A 44 6.13 8.81 -17.77
N GLN A 45 6.71 8.87 -16.58
CA GLN A 45 7.77 9.81 -16.24
C GLN A 45 9.03 9.59 -17.08
N SER A 46 9.47 8.34 -17.28
CA SER A 46 10.65 8.03 -18.08
C SER A 46 10.45 8.35 -19.57
N LYS A 47 9.25 8.06 -20.10
CA LYS A 47 8.86 8.45 -21.46
C LYS A 47 8.82 9.96 -21.64
N ARG A 48 8.33 10.70 -20.65
CA ARG A 48 8.31 12.17 -20.65
C ARG A 48 9.71 12.77 -20.65
N MET A 49 10.65 12.14 -19.94
CA MET A 49 12.05 12.60 -19.85
C MET A 49 12.94 12.07 -20.99
N HIS A 50 12.39 11.28 -21.93
CA HIS A 50 13.14 10.66 -23.02
C HIS A 50 14.40 9.89 -22.55
N VAL A 51 14.31 9.21 -21.41
CA VAL A 51 15.44 8.46 -20.85
C VAL A 51 15.85 7.36 -21.83
N ALA A 52 17.11 7.38 -22.26
CA ALA A 52 17.69 6.37 -23.12
C ALA A 52 17.81 5.03 -22.37
N ALA A 53 17.60 3.92 -23.07
CA ALA A 53 17.92 2.61 -22.52
C ALA A 53 19.44 2.52 -22.34
N VAL A 54 19.88 2.02 -21.19
CA VAL A 54 21.28 1.70 -20.94
C VAL A 54 21.47 0.24 -21.31
N ASP A 55 22.27 -0.02 -22.35
CA ASP A 55 22.61 -1.37 -22.85
C ASP A 55 23.78 -2.02 -22.09
N ASP A 56 23.88 -1.77 -20.78
CA ASP A 56 24.94 -2.35 -19.96
C ASP A 56 24.35 -3.44 -19.04
N PRO A 57 24.41 -4.73 -19.42
CA PRO A 57 24.01 -5.80 -18.55
C PRO A 57 25.04 -5.94 -17.44
N ASP A 58 24.66 -5.61 -16.20
CA ASP A 58 25.46 -5.89 -15.01
C ASP A 58 25.89 -7.38 -15.01
N PRO A 59 27.20 -7.68 -15.11
CA PRO A 59 27.70 -9.05 -15.27
C PRO A 59 27.38 -9.97 -14.08
N GLU A 60 26.90 -9.44 -12.96
CA GLU A 60 26.46 -10.24 -11.80
C GLU A 60 24.96 -10.62 -11.80
N SER A 61 24.15 -10.17 -12.76
CA SER A 61 22.67 -10.24 -12.70
C SER A 61 22.03 -11.64 -12.70
N GLY A 62 22.82 -12.73 -12.78
CA GLY A 62 22.33 -14.11 -12.87
C GLY A 62 22.87 -15.09 -11.84
N ARG A 63 23.79 -14.68 -10.93
CA ARG A 63 24.40 -15.61 -9.98
C ARG A 63 23.60 -15.70 -8.69
N VAL A 64 22.71 -16.70 -8.59
CA VAL A 64 22.07 -17.04 -7.32
C VAL A 64 23.12 -17.64 -6.37
N ARG A 65 23.61 -16.82 -5.46
CA ARG A 65 24.57 -17.26 -4.43
C ARG A 65 23.85 -18.19 -3.44
N PHE A 66 24.56 -19.17 -2.89
CA PHE A 66 23.98 -20.15 -1.95
C PHE A 66 23.36 -19.47 -0.73
N GLU A 67 23.86 -18.31 -0.33
CA GLU A 67 23.28 -17.46 0.70
C GLU A 67 21.80 -17.11 0.41
N GLY A 68 21.44 -16.92 -0.86
CA GLY A 68 20.06 -16.69 -1.29
C GLY A 68 19.14 -17.90 -1.07
N LEU A 69 19.67 -19.13 -1.19
CA LEU A 69 18.90 -20.36 -0.93
C LEU A 69 18.51 -20.49 0.54
N ILE A 70 19.37 -20.05 1.48
CA ILE A 70 19.08 -20.07 2.91
C ILE A 70 17.90 -19.14 3.23
N PHE A 71 17.89 -17.93 2.68
CA PHE A 71 16.76 -17.01 2.83
C PHE A 71 15.48 -17.55 2.19
N LEU A 72 15.60 -18.15 1.01
CA LEU A 72 14.46 -18.75 0.32
C LEU A 72 13.87 -19.93 1.11
N ALA A 73 14.71 -20.79 1.69
CA ALA A 73 14.28 -21.89 2.53
C ALA A 73 13.51 -21.39 3.77
N GLY A 74 14.00 -20.34 4.43
CA GLY A 74 13.29 -19.70 5.54
C GLY A 74 11.94 -19.14 5.14
N LEU A 75 11.87 -18.45 4.00
CA LEU A 75 10.62 -17.91 3.46
C LEU A 75 9.62 -19.02 3.12
N ILE A 76 10.07 -20.07 2.43
CA ILE A 76 9.21 -21.22 2.07
C ILE A 76 8.71 -21.91 3.33
N ALA A 77 9.57 -22.16 4.32
CA ALA A 77 9.17 -22.75 5.60
C ALA A 77 8.11 -21.88 6.30
N LEU A 78 8.34 -20.57 6.41
CA LEU A 78 7.39 -19.63 7.01
C LEU A 78 6.02 -19.67 6.33
N LEU A 79 6.00 -19.57 5.00
CA LEU A 79 4.76 -19.62 4.22
C LEU A 79 4.05 -20.96 4.38
N THR A 80 4.81 -22.06 4.34
CA THR A 80 4.26 -23.42 4.48
C THR A 80 3.56 -23.60 5.82
N PHE A 81 4.22 -23.26 6.94
CA PHE A 81 3.60 -23.38 8.27
C PHE A 81 2.38 -22.48 8.44
N LEU A 82 2.40 -21.30 7.82
CA LEU A 82 1.25 -20.41 7.83
C LEU A 82 0.07 -20.99 7.04
N PHE A 83 0.31 -21.59 5.87
CA PHE A 83 -0.73 -22.26 5.10
C PHE A 83 -1.29 -23.50 5.80
N LEU A 84 -0.49 -24.15 6.64
CA LEU A 84 -0.92 -25.24 7.53
C LEU A 84 -1.72 -24.74 8.76
N GLY A 85 -1.96 -23.43 8.89
CA GLY A 85 -2.79 -22.86 9.95
C GLY A 85 -2.06 -22.69 11.29
N PHE A 86 -0.72 -22.76 11.32
CA PHE A 86 0.02 -22.55 12.55
C PHE A 86 -0.07 -21.09 12.97
N SER A 87 -0.01 -20.82 14.29
CA SER A 87 0.09 -19.44 14.77
C SER A 87 1.34 -18.79 14.22
N VAL A 88 1.28 -17.49 13.97
CA VAL A 88 2.37 -16.78 13.29
C VAL A 88 3.68 -16.86 14.09
N PHE A 89 3.59 -16.81 15.43
CA PHE A 89 4.74 -17.03 16.31
C PHE A 89 5.37 -18.41 16.10
N ARG A 90 4.56 -19.49 16.08
CA ARG A 90 5.07 -20.85 15.83
C ARG A 90 5.67 -21.00 14.44
N ALA A 91 5.01 -20.44 13.42
CA ALA A 91 5.51 -20.46 12.04
C ALA A 91 6.87 -19.75 11.94
N ALA A 92 7.04 -18.60 12.59
CA ALA A 92 8.30 -17.86 12.62
C ALA A 92 9.40 -18.62 13.37
N THR A 93 9.10 -19.25 14.51
CA THR A 93 10.08 -20.06 15.26
C THR A 93 10.54 -21.27 14.44
N LEU A 94 9.62 -21.98 13.78
CA LEU A 94 9.97 -23.13 12.94
C LEU A 94 10.72 -22.72 11.68
N ALA A 95 10.36 -21.58 11.07
CA ALA A 95 11.11 -21.01 9.94
C ALA A 95 12.54 -20.62 10.35
N LEU A 96 12.72 -20.02 11.53
CA LEU A 96 14.05 -19.75 12.09
C LEU A 96 14.85 -21.05 12.31
N GLY A 97 14.19 -22.10 12.81
CA GLY A 97 14.77 -23.44 12.90
C GLY A 97 15.23 -23.97 11.54
N ALA A 98 14.39 -23.84 10.51
CA ALA A 98 14.73 -24.25 9.13
C ALA A 98 15.92 -23.45 8.57
N VAL A 99 16.00 -22.14 8.83
CA VAL A 99 17.15 -21.30 8.46
C VAL A 99 18.42 -21.75 9.18
N LEU A 100 18.35 -22.05 10.47
CA LEU A 100 19.49 -22.53 11.24
C LEU A 100 19.97 -23.90 10.74
N LEU A 101 19.03 -24.82 10.46
CA LEU A 101 19.33 -26.14 9.92
C LEU A 101 19.96 -26.06 8.54
N THR A 102 19.39 -25.28 7.61
CA THR A 102 19.95 -25.07 6.27
C THR A 102 21.31 -24.37 6.31
N SER A 103 21.51 -23.44 7.24
CA SER A 103 22.79 -22.75 7.44
C SER A 103 23.92 -23.68 7.90
N CYS A 104 23.60 -24.82 8.55
CA CYS A 104 24.59 -25.82 8.94
C CYS A 104 25.24 -26.54 7.76
N PHE A 105 24.57 -26.62 6.61
CA PHE A 105 25.05 -27.37 5.45
C PHE A 105 26.08 -26.62 4.59
N HIS A 106 26.28 -25.31 4.82
CA HIS A 106 27.22 -24.52 4.02
C HIS A 106 28.41 -24.01 4.85
N PRO A 107 29.66 -24.28 4.42
CA PRO A 107 30.87 -23.98 5.21
C PRO A 107 31.00 -22.52 5.65
N ARG A 108 30.52 -21.56 4.84
CA ARG A 108 30.61 -20.12 5.15
C ARG A 108 29.54 -19.62 6.11
N THR A 109 28.41 -20.32 6.24
CA THR A 109 27.24 -19.88 7.03
C THR A 109 27.02 -20.72 8.28
N ARG A 110 27.80 -21.79 8.46
CA ARG A 110 27.69 -22.70 9.61
C ARG A 110 27.67 -21.92 10.93
N PRO A 111 26.67 -22.15 11.80
CA PRO A 111 26.57 -21.47 13.07
C PRO A 111 27.70 -21.95 14.00
N SER A 112 28.56 -21.03 14.43
CA SER A 112 29.52 -21.26 15.52
C SER A 112 28.97 -20.65 16.82
N PRO A 113 29.35 -21.14 18.02
CA PRO A 113 28.84 -20.60 19.28
C PRO A 113 29.05 -19.08 19.42
N LYS A 114 30.22 -18.58 18.99
CA LYS A 114 30.53 -17.14 18.97
C LYS A 114 29.63 -16.38 18.00
N ARG A 115 29.37 -16.94 16.81
CA ARG A 115 28.49 -16.32 15.80
C ARG A 115 27.03 -16.35 16.24
N LEU A 116 26.58 -17.43 16.88
CA LEU A 116 25.23 -17.54 17.43
C LEU A 116 25.03 -16.52 18.55
N LEU A 117 25.98 -16.39 19.48
CA LEU A 117 25.93 -15.36 20.52
C LEU A 117 25.88 -13.95 19.91
N LYS A 118 26.68 -13.68 18.87
CA LYS A 118 26.67 -12.40 18.15
C LYS A 118 25.34 -12.14 17.44
N VAL A 119 24.72 -13.16 16.85
CA VAL A 119 23.40 -13.05 16.22
C VAL A 119 22.31 -12.82 17.26
N LEU A 120 22.34 -13.52 18.40
CA LEU A 120 21.39 -13.32 19.50
C LEU A 120 21.49 -11.91 20.06
N THR A 121 22.69 -11.44 20.38
CA THR A 121 22.90 -10.05 20.84
C THR A 121 22.46 -9.04 19.77
N GLY A 122 22.86 -9.22 18.52
CA GLY A 122 22.44 -8.35 17.41
C GLY A 122 20.92 -8.33 17.22
N SER A 123 20.25 -9.46 17.37
CA SER A 123 18.78 -9.57 17.28
C SER A 123 18.09 -8.86 18.43
N SER A 124 18.62 -8.97 19.65
CA SER A 124 18.10 -8.25 20.82
C SER A 124 18.19 -6.72 20.63
N PHE A 125 19.32 -6.21 20.12
CA PHE A 125 19.45 -4.79 19.80
C PHE A 125 18.55 -4.36 18.63
N GLY A 126 18.36 -5.23 17.63
CA GLY A 126 17.44 -4.97 16.52
C GLY A 126 15.98 -4.79 16.98
N GLY A 127 15.56 -5.54 18.00
CA GLY A 127 14.22 -5.44 18.59
C GLY A 127 14.05 -4.32 19.62
N LEU A 128 15.13 -3.77 20.17
CA LEU A 128 15.09 -2.79 21.27
C LEU A 128 14.28 -1.54 20.91
N SER A 129 14.44 -1.04 19.68
CA SER A 129 13.68 0.12 19.18
C SER A 129 12.17 -0.12 19.19
N LEU A 130 11.72 -1.32 18.82
CA LEU A 130 10.30 -1.70 18.83
C LEU A 130 9.77 -1.82 20.25
N ILE A 131 10.54 -2.43 21.16
CA ILE A 131 10.15 -2.60 22.57
C ILE A 131 10.01 -1.24 23.26
N CYS A 132 11.00 -0.35 23.13
CA CYS A 132 10.94 0.99 23.71
C CYS A 132 9.78 1.80 23.14
N ALA A 133 9.57 1.76 21.82
CA ALA A 133 8.48 2.49 21.20
C ALA A 133 7.10 1.95 21.63
N ALA A 134 6.93 0.62 21.73
CA ALA A 134 5.70 0.02 22.23
C ALA A 134 5.41 0.39 23.70
N ALA A 135 6.44 0.41 24.55
CA ALA A 135 6.31 0.85 25.94
C ALA A 135 5.84 2.31 26.04
N CYS A 136 6.41 3.21 25.22
CA CYS A 136 5.96 4.61 25.14
C CYS A 136 4.52 4.72 24.63
N VAL A 137 4.11 3.92 23.63
CA VAL A 137 2.71 3.92 23.17
C VAL A 137 1.76 3.47 24.27
N GLY A 138 2.13 2.48 25.08
CA GLY A 138 1.31 2.09 26.23
C GLY A 138 1.04 3.27 27.18
N ILE A 139 2.06 4.09 27.46
CA ILE A 139 1.91 5.30 28.28
C ILE A 139 1.00 6.32 27.58
N VAL A 140 1.24 6.61 26.30
CA VAL A 140 0.41 7.54 25.50
C VAL A 140 -1.04 7.06 25.49
N LEU A 141 -1.27 5.77 25.27
CA LEU A 141 -2.59 5.17 25.24
C LEU A 141 -3.27 5.24 26.61
N GLY A 142 -2.53 5.01 27.69
CA GLY A 142 -3.01 5.21 29.06
C GLY A 142 -3.47 6.65 29.30
N VAL A 143 -2.64 7.64 28.94
CA VAL A 143 -2.99 9.08 29.07
C VAL A 143 -4.20 9.42 28.21
N VAL A 144 -4.22 9.01 26.94
CA VAL A 144 -5.32 9.27 25.99
C VAL A 144 -6.65 8.66 26.46
N THR A 145 -6.60 7.45 27.03
CA THR A 145 -7.78 6.77 27.55
C THR A 145 -8.28 7.45 28.82
N LEU A 146 -7.38 7.79 29.76
CA LEU A 146 -7.72 8.44 31.02
C LEU A 146 -8.20 9.89 30.86
N THR A 147 -7.68 10.62 29.86
CA THR A 147 -8.09 12.00 29.54
C THR A 147 -9.39 12.08 28.75
N GLY A 148 -9.91 10.95 28.24
CA GLY A 148 -11.09 10.90 27.39
C GLY A 148 -10.87 11.42 25.97
N ILE A 149 -9.62 11.72 25.57
CA ILE A 149 -9.29 12.09 24.18
C ILE A 149 -9.63 10.92 23.24
N GLY A 150 -9.43 9.68 23.70
CA GLY A 150 -9.71 8.47 22.93
C GLY A 150 -11.17 8.30 22.51
N THR A 151 -12.11 8.93 23.20
CA THR A 151 -13.54 8.90 22.84
C THR A 151 -14.01 10.20 22.18
N ARG A 152 -13.40 11.35 22.53
CA ARG A 152 -13.75 12.65 21.93
C ARG A 152 -13.36 12.75 20.47
N LEU A 153 -12.15 12.33 20.08
CA LEU A 153 -11.70 12.45 18.70
C LEU A 153 -12.63 11.67 17.72
N PRO A 154 -13.00 10.40 18.01
CA PRO A 154 -14.07 9.72 17.29
C PRO A 154 -15.39 10.49 17.19
N ALA A 155 -15.87 11.04 18.31
CA ALA A 155 -17.13 11.75 18.37
C ALA A 155 -17.10 13.04 17.52
N ASP A 156 -15.99 13.78 17.54
CA ASP A 156 -15.80 14.97 16.72
C ASP A 156 -15.77 14.63 15.22
N ILE A 157 -15.07 13.56 14.83
CA ILE A 157 -15.05 13.07 13.45
C ILE A 157 -16.47 12.68 13.01
N MET A 158 -17.19 11.92 13.84
CA MET A 158 -18.58 11.53 13.55
C MET A 158 -19.53 12.72 13.49
N GLY A 159 -19.38 13.70 14.38
CA GLY A 159 -20.18 14.92 14.38
C GLY A 159 -19.96 15.80 13.15
N LEU A 160 -18.72 15.85 12.64
CA LEU A 160 -18.37 16.57 11.41
C LEU A 160 -18.76 15.81 10.14
N ALA A 161 -18.60 14.48 10.13
CA ALA A 161 -18.88 13.66 8.96
C ALA A 161 -20.37 13.36 8.78
N GLY A 162 -21.13 13.27 9.87
CA GLY A 162 -22.50 12.77 9.88
C GLY A 162 -22.56 11.37 9.25
N ASP A 163 -23.52 11.18 8.33
CA ASP A 163 -23.69 9.92 7.58
C ASP A 163 -22.78 9.80 6.33
N ASN A 164 -21.91 10.79 6.09
CA ASN A 164 -21.06 10.81 4.90
C ASN A 164 -19.76 10.04 5.13
N LEU A 165 -19.78 8.74 4.78
CA LEU A 165 -18.62 7.86 4.86
C LEU A 165 -17.37 8.42 4.14
N LEU A 166 -17.53 9.08 2.98
CA LEU A 166 -16.38 9.63 2.25
C LEU A 166 -15.71 10.77 3.04
N LEU A 167 -16.51 11.64 3.64
CA LEU A 167 -16.01 12.72 4.51
C LEU A 167 -15.35 12.14 5.76
N ALA A 168 -15.95 11.12 6.39
CA ALA A 168 -15.35 10.45 7.53
C ALA A 168 -13.99 9.83 7.18
N LEU A 169 -13.88 9.10 6.08
CA LEU A 169 -12.62 8.50 5.61
C LEU A 169 -11.56 9.58 5.33
N PHE A 170 -11.97 10.73 4.80
CA PHE A 170 -11.06 11.85 4.56
C PHE A 170 -10.55 12.48 5.86
N LEU A 171 -11.42 12.70 6.85
CA LEU A 171 -11.03 13.18 8.17
C LEU A 171 -10.11 12.18 8.88
N ILE A 172 -10.45 10.89 8.82
CA ILE A 172 -9.66 9.80 9.38
C ILE A 172 -8.29 9.69 8.71
N MET A 173 -8.22 9.88 7.38
CA MET A 173 -6.95 9.95 6.66
C MET A 173 -6.09 11.07 7.24
N ILE A 174 -6.62 12.29 7.35
CA ILE A 174 -5.86 13.44 7.90
C ILE A 174 -5.40 13.13 9.33
N SER A 175 -6.30 12.66 10.20
CA SER A 175 -5.95 12.30 11.57
C SER A 175 -4.88 11.22 11.62
N SER A 176 -4.97 10.18 10.78
CA SER A 176 -3.99 9.09 10.72
C SER A 176 -2.63 9.56 10.21
N LEU A 177 -2.58 10.50 9.26
CA LEU A 177 -1.34 11.08 8.77
C LEU A 177 -0.64 11.92 9.85
N ILE A 178 -1.41 12.73 10.60
CA ILE A 178 -0.88 13.58 11.67
C ILE A 178 -0.38 12.74 12.83
N LEU A 179 -1.22 11.83 13.33
CA LEU A 179 -0.89 11.02 14.49
C LEU A 179 0.19 9.97 14.17
N GLY A 180 0.30 9.55 12.91
CA GLY A 180 1.31 8.58 12.45
C GLY A 180 2.71 9.17 12.23
N MET A 181 2.88 10.48 12.42
CA MET A 181 4.15 11.18 12.18
C MET A 181 5.27 10.68 13.11
N GLY A 182 6.35 10.16 12.54
CA GLY A 182 7.58 9.83 13.27
C GLY A 182 7.50 8.57 14.15
N LEU A 183 6.42 7.79 14.04
CA LEU A 183 6.20 6.57 14.83
C LEU A 183 6.57 5.30 14.05
N PRO A 184 7.24 4.29 14.65
CA PRO A 184 7.41 2.99 14.00
C PRO A 184 6.08 2.38 13.57
N SER A 185 6.05 1.64 12.46
CA SER A 185 4.80 1.14 11.83
C SER A 185 3.82 0.42 12.77
N ALA A 186 4.32 -0.43 13.66
CA ALA A 186 3.49 -1.17 14.61
C ALA A 186 2.87 -0.26 15.69
N VAL A 187 3.65 0.71 16.13
CA VAL A 187 3.29 1.72 17.14
C VAL A 187 2.29 2.71 16.58
N CYS A 188 2.51 3.17 15.35
CA CYS A 188 1.58 3.98 14.59
C CYS A 188 0.22 3.27 14.46
N TYR A 189 0.23 2.00 14.02
CA TYR A 189 -0.99 1.21 13.88
C TYR A 189 -1.74 1.04 15.20
N LEU A 190 -1.05 0.65 16.28
CA LEU A 190 -1.68 0.44 17.58
C LEU A 190 -2.37 1.72 18.07
N LEU A 191 -1.69 2.86 17.97
CA LEU A 191 -2.25 4.15 18.36
C LEU A 191 -3.50 4.51 17.52
N MET A 192 -3.42 4.34 16.19
CA MET A 192 -4.55 4.67 15.33
C MET A 192 -5.72 3.70 15.49
N ALA A 193 -5.46 2.40 15.64
CA ALA A 193 -6.51 1.39 15.77
C ALA A 193 -7.33 1.62 17.03
N THR A 194 -6.67 1.99 18.14
CA THR A 194 -7.39 2.31 19.38
C THR A 194 -8.15 3.62 19.32
N LEU A 195 -7.60 4.63 18.63
CA LEU A 195 -8.20 5.96 18.54
C LEU A 195 -9.29 6.07 17.48
N ILE A 196 -9.14 5.40 16.34
CA ILE A 196 -9.95 5.63 15.14
C ILE A 196 -10.71 4.38 14.70
N GLY A 197 -10.25 3.18 15.09
CA GLY A 197 -10.94 1.91 14.80
C GLY A 197 -12.44 1.92 15.13
N PRO A 198 -12.87 2.45 16.29
CA PRO A 198 -14.29 2.51 16.64
C PRO A 198 -15.15 3.34 15.66
N VAL A 199 -14.60 4.39 15.04
CA VAL A 199 -15.33 5.29 14.13
C VAL A 199 -15.77 4.54 12.87
N LEU A 200 -14.85 3.78 12.27
CA LEU A 200 -15.13 3.05 11.04
C LEU A 200 -16.10 1.89 11.27
N GLY A 201 -16.04 1.25 12.45
CA GLY A 201 -17.02 0.24 12.86
C GLY A 201 -18.44 0.82 12.96
N GLN A 202 -18.60 2.03 13.50
CA GLN A 202 -19.91 2.71 13.59
C GLN A 202 -20.48 3.09 12.22
N LEU A 203 -19.61 3.37 11.24
CA LEU A 203 -20.00 3.69 9.86
C LEU A 203 -20.28 2.44 9.00
N GLY A 204 -20.32 1.25 9.60
CA GLY A 204 -20.65 0.00 8.92
C GLY A 204 -19.53 -0.50 7.98
N VAL A 205 -18.30 -0.01 8.15
CA VAL A 205 -17.16 -0.51 7.38
C VAL A 205 -16.75 -1.87 7.93
N ILE A 206 -16.49 -2.83 7.05
CA ILE A 206 -16.00 -4.16 7.43
C ILE A 206 -14.74 -4.01 8.29
N PRO A 207 -14.66 -4.64 9.48
CA PRO A 207 -13.55 -4.43 10.41
C PRO A 207 -12.16 -4.60 9.78
N LEU A 208 -11.94 -5.66 9.01
CA LEU A 208 -10.65 -5.86 8.33
C LEU A 208 -10.31 -4.72 7.34
N ALA A 209 -11.31 -4.19 6.62
CA ALA A 209 -11.11 -3.05 5.73
C ALA A 209 -10.77 -1.77 6.50
N ALA A 210 -11.46 -1.53 7.63
CA ALA A 210 -11.21 -0.40 8.50
C ALA A 210 -9.78 -0.40 9.07
N HIS A 211 -9.34 -1.54 9.59
CA HIS A 211 -7.99 -1.68 10.13
C HIS A 211 -6.91 -1.60 9.05
N LEU A 212 -7.17 -2.15 7.84
CA LEU A 212 -6.28 -1.96 6.70
C LEU A 212 -6.22 -0.51 6.24
N PHE A 213 -7.35 0.21 6.23
CA PHE A 213 -7.41 1.64 5.87
C PHE A 213 -6.53 2.48 6.79
N ILE A 214 -6.72 2.30 8.10
CA ILE A 214 -5.96 2.98 9.14
C ILE A 214 -4.47 2.65 9.04
N PHE A 215 -4.13 1.36 8.87
CA PHE A 215 -2.75 0.92 8.70
C PHE A 215 -2.10 1.53 7.47
N TYR A 216 -2.83 1.59 6.35
CA TYR A 216 -2.32 2.15 5.11
C TYR A 216 -1.95 3.62 5.29
N PHE A 217 -2.84 4.45 5.86
CA PHE A 217 -2.53 5.86 6.08
C PHE A 217 -1.50 6.10 7.17
N GLY A 218 -1.46 5.24 8.19
CA GLY A 218 -0.36 5.22 9.16
C GLY A 218 1.00 4.96 8.52
N MET A 219 1.05 4.22 7.40
CA MET A 219 2.27 4.02 6.61
C MET A 219 2.52 5.15 5.60
N MET A 220 1.46 5.71 5.00
CA MET A 220 1.58 6.84 4.07
C MET A 220 2.03 8.13 4.78
N SER A 221 1.87 8.25 6.10
CA SER A 221 2.45 9.36 6.89
C SER A 221 3.97 9.46 6.69
N MET A 222 4.65 8.31 6.53
CA MET A 222 6.11 8.23 6.33
C MET A 222 6.57 8.66 4.94
N VAL A 223 5.66 8.85 4.00
CA VAL A 223 5.93 9.38 2.66
C VAL A 223 5.42 10.82 2.50
N THR A 224 4.63 11.30 3.47
CA THR A 224 4.00 12.62 3.43
C THR A 224 4.92 13.68 4.06
N PRO A 225 5.20 14.79 3.37
CA PRO A 225 5.90 15.92 3.97
C PRO A 225 5.11 16.49 5.16
N PRO A 226 5.75 16.89 6.27
CA PRO A 226 7.18 17.07 6.41
C PRO A 226 7.96 15.78 6.68
N VAL A 227 7.36 14.70 7.18
CA VAL A 227 8.07 13.53 7.75
C VAL A 227 8.94 12.77 6.75
N ALA A 228 8.33 12.33 5.64
CA ALA A 228 8.95 11.74 4.45
C ALA A 228 10.33 11.03 4.63
N LEU A 229 10.52 10.20 5.65
CA LEU A 229 11.86 9.78 6.13
C LEU A 229 12.69 9.07 5.05
N ALA A 230 12.05 8.22 4.24
CA ALA A 230 12.72 7.54 3.13
C ALA A 230 13.20 8.52 2.05
N ALA A 231 12.44 9.60 1.82
CA ALA A 231 12.83 10.64 0.87
C ALA A 231 14.03 11.46 1.37
N TYR A 232 14.26 11.54 2.68
CA TYR A 232 15.43 12.22 3.24
C TYR A 232 16.73 11.46 2.94
N ALA A 233 16.68 10.14 3.09
CA ALA A 233 17.79 9.27 2.71
C ALA A 233 18.01 9.27 1.19
N ALA A 234 16.93 9.28 0.40
CA ALA A 234 17.04 9.44 -1.04
C ALA A 234 17.65 10.79 -1.44
N ALA A 235 17.29 11.87 -0.74
CA ALA A 235 17.82 13.21 -0.97
C ALA A 235 19.33 13.28 -0.72
N SER A 236 19.83 12.65 0.35
CA SER A 236 21.26 12.62 0.65
C SER A 236 22.07 11.80 -0.36
N ILE A 237 21.48 10.72 -0.90
CA ILE A 237 22.09 9.93 -1.98
C ILE A 237 22.11 10.72 -3.30
N ALA A 238 21.01 11.42 -3.61
CA ALA A 238 20.83 12.14 -4.87
C ALA A 238 21.45 13.55 -4.88
N GLY A 239 21.92 14.07 -3.73
CA GLY A 239 22.44 15.43 -3.62
C GLY A 239 21.39 16.53 -3.85
N SER A 240 20.11 16.26 -3.57
CA SER A 240 19.00 17.20 -3.79
C SER A 240 18.42 17.73 -2.48
N GLY A 241 17.60 18.78 -2.53
CA GLY A 241 16.93 19.32 -1.36
C GLY A 241 15.96 18.30 -0.74
N ILE A 242 15.96 18.20 0.60
CA ILE A 242 15.07 17.28 1.34
C ILE A 242 13.61 17.51 0.96
N LEU A 243 13.16 18.76 0.93
CA LEU A 243 11.77 19.10 0.63
C LEU A 243 11.40 18.82 -0.84
N GLU A 244 12.33 19.04 -1.77
CA GLU A 244 12.14 18.76 -3.20
C GLU A 244 12.00 17.26 -3.44
N SER A 245 12.90 16.46 -2.87
CA SER A 245 12.83 15.00 -2.91
C SER A 245 11.56 14.47 -2.23
N SER A 246 11.19 15.03 -1.07
CA SER A 246 9.99 14.62 -0.33
C SER A 246 8.70 14.93 -1.07
N THR A 247 8.60 16.11 -1.69
CA THR A 247 7.42 16.48 -2.49
C THR A 247 7.35 15.67 -3.79
N ALA A 248 8.49 15.35 -4.41
CA ALA A 248 8.53 14.44 -5.55
C ALA A 248 8.07 13.03 -5.17
N ALA A 249 8.59 12.47 -4.07
CA ALA A 249 8.17 11.17 -3.55
C ALA A 249 6.67 11.15 -3.21
N PHE A 250 6.17 12.21 -2.58
CA PHE A 250 4.74 12.35 -2.29
C PHE A 250 3.87 12.36 -3.55
N ARG A 251 4.27 13.08 -4.60
CA ARG A 251 3.56 13.10 -5.89
C ARG A 251 3.47 11.71 -6.52
N VAL A 252 4.54 10.92 -6.43
CA VAL A 252 4.56 9.52 -6.89
C VAL A 252 3.58 8.68 -6.04
N ALA A 253 3.56 8.91 -4.72
CA ALA A 253 2.73 8.15 -3.79
C ALA A 253 1.24 8.50 -3.84
N LEU A 254 0.84 9.68 -4.34
CA LEU A 254 -0.57 10.12 -4.44
C LEU A 254 -1.49 9.10 -5.13
N VAL A 255 -0.97 8.33 -6.10
CA VAL A 255 -1.76 7.28 -6.76
C VAL A 255 -2.11 6.14 -5.78
N GLY A 256 -1.25 5.89 -4.79
CA GLY A 256 -1.53 4.94 -3.72
C GLY A 256 -2.49 5.46 -2.64
N PHE A 257 -2.64 6.78 -2.49
CA PHE A 257 -3.59 7.37 -1.55
C PHE A 257 -5.05 7.05 -1.90
N THR A 258 -5.35 6.72 -3.16
CA THR A 258 -6.71 6.39 -3.57
C THR A 258 -7.10 4.95 -3.20
N LEU A 259 -6.14 4.02 -3.11
CA LEU A 259 -6.42 2.59 -2.88
C LEU A 259 -7.20 2.31 -1.59
N PRO A 260 -6.87 2.92 -0.44
CA PRO A 260 -7.65 2.77 0.79
C PRO A 260 -9.11 3.14 0.64
N PHE A 261 -9.41 4.26 -0.03
CA PHE A 261 -10.79 4.64 -0.28
C PHE A 261 -11.48 3.58 -1.15
N ILE A 262 -10.86 3.17 -2.25
CA ILE A 262 -11.50 2.24 -3.19
C ILE A 262 -11.84 0.92 -2.51
N PHE A 263 -10.95 0.32 -1.71
CA PHE A 263 -11.24 -0.98 -1.10
C PHE A 263 -12.25 -0.92 0.06
N VAL A 264 -12.42 0.25 0.71
CA VAL A 264 -13.47 0.43 1.73
C VAL A 264 -14.85 0.41 1.07
N PHE A 265 -14.98 1.06 -0.10
CA PHE A 265 -16.24 1.06 -0.85
C PHE A 265 -16.42 -0.17 -1.75
N ARG A 266 -15.33 -0.86 -2.11
CA ARG A 266 -15.32 -2.11 -2.89
C ARG A 266 -14.54 -3.19 -2.14
N PRO A 267 -15.13 -3.81 -1.10
CA PRO A 267 -14.49 -4.89 -0.35
C PRO A 267 -14.03 -6.07 -1.20
N ALA A 268 -14.55 -6.23 -2.42
CA ALA A 268 -14.11 -7.24 -3.38
C ALA A 268 -12.61 -7.13 -3.70
N LEU A 269 -12.00 -5.94 -3.61
CA LEU A 269 -10.55 -5.77 -3.71
C LEU A 269 -9.80 -6.41 -2.54
N LEU A 270 -10.44 -6.58 -1.39
CA LEU A 270 -9.91 -7.31 -0.24
C LEU A 270 -10.29 -8.80 -0.29
N MET A 271 -10.85 -9.28 -1.40
CA MET A 271 -11.46 -10.62 -1.51
C MET A 271 -12.62 -10.85 -0.52
N LEU A 272 -13.27 -9.77 -0.07
CA LEU A 272 -14.40 -9.80 0.85
C LEU A 272 -15.68 -9.38 0.14
N ALA A 273 -16.78 -10.05 0.45
CA ALA A 273 -18.11 -9.63 0.06
C ALA A 273 -18.60 -8.50 1.00
N PRO A 274 -19.64 -7.74 0.63
CA PRO A 274 -20.16 -6.62 1.43
C PRO A 274 -20.62 -7.01 2.85
N ASP A 275 -21.00 -8.27 3.04
CA ASP A 275 -21.37 -8.87 4.32
C ASP A 275 -20.15 -9.35 5.16
N GLY A 276 -18.93 -9.18 4.64
CA GLY A 276 -17.69 -9.68 5.25
C GLY A 276 -17.37 -11.15 4.90
N GLY A 277 -18.20 -11.82 4.10
CA GLY A 277 -17.94 -13.17 3.59
C GLY A 277 -16.86 -13.21 2.50
N PRO A 278 -16.54 -14.39 1.94
CA PRO A 278 -15.65 -14.49 0.79
C PRO A 278 -16.31 -13.92 -0.49
N ALA A 279 -15.61 -13.05 -1.20
CA ALA A 279 -16.13 -12.49 -2.47
C ALA A 279 -16.17 -13.53 -3.60
N HIS A 280 -17.14 -13.38 -4.50
CA HIS A 280 -17.17 -14.16 -5.74
C HIS A 280 -16.02 -13.78 -6.68
N LEU A 281 -15.42 -14.79 -7.33
CA LEU A 281 -14.28 -14.59 -8.22
C LEU A 281 -14.55 -13.57 -9.34
N GLY A 282 -15.75 -13.58 -9.93
CA GLY A 282 -16.15 -12.62 -10.96
C GLY A 282 -16.11 -11.16 -10.48
N ALA A 283 -16.56 -10.91 -9.24
CA ALA A 283 -16.51 -9.58 -8.64
C ALA A 283 -15.07 -9.14 -8.35
N ILE A 284 -14.23 -10.04 -7.85
CA ILE A 284 -12.81 -9.76 -7.59
C ILE A 284 -12.08 -9.36 -8.88
N VAL A 285 -12.23 -10.16 -9.94
CA VAL A 285 -11.57 -9.91 -11.23
C VAL A 285 -12.05 -8.59 -11.83
N LEU A 286 -13.36 -8.37 -11.87
CA LEU A 286 -13.93 -7.17 -12.46
C LEU A 286 -13.52 -5.90 -11.71
N THR A 287 -13.64 -5.89 -10.39
CA THR A 287 -13.25 -4.73 -9.57
C THR A 287 -11.75 -4.46 -9.64
N THR A 288 -10.91 -5.50 -9.74
CA THR A 288 -9.47 -5.34 -9.94
C THR A 288 -9.16 -4.69 -11.28
N ILE A 289 -9.82 -5.11 -12.37
CA ILE A 289 -9.64 -4.51 -13.69
C ILE A 289 -10.09 -3.05 -13.70
N VAL A 290 -11.27 -2.75 -13.12
CA VAL A 290 -11.78 -1.38 -13.01
C VAL A 290 -10.83 -0.50 -12.20
N ALA A 291 -10.33 -1.00 -11.06
CA ALA A 291 -9.36 -0.26 -10.24
C ALA A 291 -8.04 -0.02 -10.99
N ALA A 292 -7.53 -1.02 -11.71
CA ALA A 292 -6.33 -0.86 -12.55
C ALA A 292 -6.56 0.21 -13.64
N LEU A 293 -7.72 0.18 -14.31
CA LEU A 293 -8.11 1.18 -15.31
C LEU A 293 -8.37 2.57 -14.72
N GLY A 294 -8.67 2.69 -13.42
CA GLY A 294 -8.76 3.97 -12.71
C GLY A 294 -7.39 4.53 -12.28
N VAL A 295 -6.44 3.65 -11.96
CA VAL A 295 -5.07 3.99 -11.53
C VAL A 295 -4.21 4.51 -12.69
N VAL A 296 -4.33 3.93 -13.90
CA VAL A 296 -3.57 4.36 -15.09
C VAL A 296 -3.80 5.84 -15.45
N PRO A 297 -5.05 6.32 -15.65
CA PRO A 297 -5.30 7.73 -15.96
C PRO A 297 -4.90 8.65 -14.80
N LEU A 298 -4.94 8.19 -13.54
CA LEU A 298 -4.43 8.96 -12.41
C LEU A 298 -2.93 9.19 -12.54
N ALA A 299 -2.15 8.12 -12.76
CA ALA A 299 -0.71 8.21 -12.97
C ALA A 299 -0.36 9.07 -14.19
N ALA A 300 -1.11 8.94 -15.30
CA ALA A 300 -0.93 9.76 -16.49
C ALA A 300 -1.26 11.25 -16.25
N SER A 301 -2.30 11.55 -15.45
CA SER A 301 -2.67 12.92 -15.11
C SER A 301 -1.61 13.62 -14.26
N LEU A 302 -1.00 12.91 -13.30
CA LEU A 302 0.04 13.44 -12.41
C LEU A 302 1.37 13.64 -13.14
N THR A 303 1.77 12.68 -13.97
CA THR A 303 2.99 12.76 -14.80
C THR A 303 2.83 13.70 -16.00
N GLY A 304 1.61 13.91 -16.49
CA GLY A 304 1.37 14.74 -17.69
C GLY A 304 1.85 14.08 -18.99
N PHE A 305 1.96 12.75 -19.01
CA PHE A 305 2.31 11.98 -20.20
C PHE A 305 1.45 10.71 -20.26
N LEU A 306 1.04 10.31 -21.46
CA LEU A 306 0.37 9.03 -21.71
C LEU A 306 0.99 8.33 -22.92
N VAL A 307 0.75 8.90 -24.11
CA VAL A 307 1.39 8.47 -25.37
C VAL A 307 2.22 9.60 -25.97
N ARG A 308 1.74 10.83 -25.80
CA ARG A 308 2.46 12.08 -26.04
C ARG A 308 2.27 13.00 -24.82
N PRO A 309 3.01 14.12 -24.74
CA PRO A 309 2.82 15.09 -23.67
C PRO A 309 1.36 15.57 -23.59
N LEU A 310 0.81 15.63 -22.37
CA LEU A 310 -0.56 16.01 -22.12
C LEU A 310 -0.67 17.51 -21.78
N GLY A 311 -1.52 18.24 -22.50
CA GLY A 311 -1.94 19.58 -22.09
C GLY A 311 -2.83 19.56 -20.84
N MET A 312 -2.98 20.72 -20.17
CA MET A 312 -3.71 20.82 -18.90
C MET A 312 -5.16 20.27 -18.98
N GLY A 313 -5.87 20.54 -20.07
CA GLY A 313 -7.23 20.04 -20.27
C GLY A 313 -7.30 18.51 -20.32
N ALA A 314 -6.39 17.86 -21.04
CA ALA A 314 -6.32 16.39 -21.09
C ALA A 314 -5.94 15.79 -19.74
N ARG A 315 -5.07 16.47 -18.96
CA ARG A 315 -4.72 16.05 -17.60
C ARG A 315 -5.92 16.12 -16.66
N LEU A 316 -6.69 17.21 -16.72
CA LEU A 316 -7.92 17.36 -15.94
C LEU A 316 -8.96 16.30 -16.32
N LEU A 317 -9.16 16.03 -17.62
CA LEU A 317 -10.07 14.98 -18.07
C LEU A 317 -9.64 13.58 -17.60
N LEU A 318 -8.35 13.27 -17.61
CA LEU A 318 -7.84 11.99 -17.08
C LEU A 318 -7.96 11.91 -15.56
N PHE A 319 -7.76 13.02 -14.85
CA PHE A 319 -7.99 13.09 -13.41
C PHE A 319 -9.47 12.86 -13.08
N VAL A 320 -10.39 13.50 -13.80
CA VAL A 320 -11.84 13.26 -13.66
C VAL A 320 -12.21 11.82 -14.05
N ALA A 321 -11.63 11.27 -15.12
CA ALA A 321 -11.86 9.88 -15.52
C ALA A 321 -11.43 8.90 -14.42
N SER A 322 -10.25 9.12 -13.82
CA SER A 322 -9.81 8.36 -12.67
C SER A 322 -10.77 8.53 -11.50
N LEU A 323 -11.14 9.76 -11.17
CA LEU A 323 -12.03 10.05 -10.06
C LEU A 323 -13.41 9.38 -10.26
N CYS A 324 -13.96 9.35 -11.47
CA CYS A 324 -15.20 8.64 -11.79
C CYS A 324 -15.09 7.11 -11.67
N SER A 325 -13.93 6.52 -12.00
CA SER A 325 -13.72 5.08 -11.85
C SER A 325 -13.37 4.65 -10.41
N LEU A 326 -12.89 5.60 -9.59
CA LEU A 326 -12.38 5.33 -8.25
C LEU A 326 -13.30 5.84 -7.14
N LEU A 327 -14.14 6.84 -7.40
CA LEU A 327 -15.09 7.35 -6.42
C LEU A 327 -16.20 6.34 -6.17
N PRO A 328 -16.70 6.31 -4.93
CA PRO A 328 -17.84 5.48 -4.58
C PRO A 328 -19.09 6.05 -5.21
N ASP A 329 -19.91 5.18 -5.75
CA ASP A 329 -21.23 5.55 -6.22
C ASP A 329 -22.27 4.64 -5.54
N LYS A 330 -23.37 5.26 -5.10
CA LYS A 330 -24.59 4.56 -4.63
C LYS A 330 -25.51 4.22 -5.81
N SER A 331 -25.12 4.52 -7.05
CA SER A 331 -25.88 4.22 -8.26
C SER A 331 -26.20 2.73 -8.39
N PRO A 332 -27.33 2.38 -9.04
CA PRO A 332 -27.67 1.00 -9.30
C PRO A 332 -26.54 0.32 -10.08
N MET A 333 -26.08 -0.81 -9.54
CA MET A 333 -25.02 -1.60 -10.14
C MET A 333 -25.51 -2.10 -11.51
N LEU A 334 -24.80 -1.73 -12.58
CA LEU A 334 -25.14 -2.11 -13.95
C LEU A 334 -24.88 -3.59 -14.22
N THR A 335 -23.92 -4.17 -13.50
CA THR A 335 -23.66 -5.60 -13.52
C THR A 335 -23.97 -6.19 -12.15
N PRO A 336 -24.40 -7.47 -12.07
CA PRO A 336 -24.55 -8.19 -10.80
C PRO A 336 -23.25 -8.27 -9.97
N TRP A 337 -22.11 -7.84 -10.53
CA TRP A 337 -20.77 -8.14 -10.06
C TRP A 337 -19.93 -6.93 -9.66
N GLY A 338 -20.42 -5.68 -9.78
CA GLY A 338 -19.63 -4.55 -9.28
C GLY A 338 -19.61 -3.24 -10.05
N MET A 339 -19.96 -3.22 -11.34
CA MET A 339 -19.74 -2.01 -12.15
C MET A 339 -20.86 -1.00 -11.97
N SER A 340 -20.49 0.23 -11.59
CA SER A 340 -21.40 1.37 -11.54
C SER A 340 -21.47 2.08 -12.90
N ALA A 341 -22.48 2.93 -13.08
CA ALA A 341 -22.54 3.84 -14.23
C ALA A 341 -21.37 4.83 -14.25
N LEU A 342 -20.88 5.23 -13.06
CA LEU A 342 -19.70 6.07 -12.89
C LEU A 342 -18.43 5.41 -13.42
N ASP A 343 -18.26 4.10 -13.18
CA ASP A 343 -17.13 3.33 -13.68
C ASP A 343 -17.11 3.30 -15.20
N LEU A 344 -18.27 3.05 -15.80
CA LEU A 344 -18.40 3.03 -17.25
C LEU A 344 -18.07 4.41 -17.82
N ALA A 345 -18.58 5.48 -17.21
CA ALA A 345 -18.28 6.85 -17.63
C ALA A 345 -16.78 7.17 -17.52
N GLY A 346 -16.12 6.77 -16.44
CA GLY A 346 -14.68 6.94 -16.24
C GLY A 346 -13.85 6.18 -17.28
N ILE A 347 -14.20 4.92 -17.54
CA ILE A 347 -13.54 4.08 -18.56
C ILE A 347 -13.75 4.66 -19.97
N VAL A 348 -14.98 5.06 -20.31
CA VAL A 348 -15.28 5.68 -21.61
C VAL A 348 -14.50 6.98 -21.78
N LEU A 349 -14.46 7.83 -20.76
CA LEU A 349 -13.70 9.08 -20.79
C LEU A 349 -12.20 8.81 -20.97
N PHE A 350 -11.64 7.82 -20.27
CA PHE A 350 -10.26 7.40 -20.45
C PHE A 350 -9.98 6.92 -21.88
N LEU A 351 -10.84 6.07 -22.44
CA LEU A 351 -10.70 5.55 -23.81
C LEU A 351 -10.82 6.65 -24.87
N LEU A 352 -11.71 7.63 -24.66
CA LEU A 352 -11.84 8.79 -25.55
C LEU A 352 -10.56 9.63 -25.57
N VAL A 353 -9.99 9.93 -24.39
CA VAL A 353 -8.72 10.65 -24.31
C VAL A 353 -7.59 9.83 -24.93
N LEU A 354 -7.50 8.53 -24.64
CA LEU A 354 -6.50 7.64 -25.21
C LEU A 354 -6.59 7.60 -26.75
N GLY A 355 -7.80 7.49 -27.30
CA GLY A 355 -8.04 7.50 -28.74
C GLY A 355 -7.64 8.82 -29.41
N PHE A 356 -7.93 9.95 -28.77
CA PHE A 356 -7.49 11.26 -29.25
C PHE A 356 -5.96 11.40 -29.23
N GLN A 357 -5.32 10.90 -28.17
CA GLN A 357 -3.87 10.88 -28.03
C GLN A 357 -3.19 10.00 -29.08
N TRP A 358 -3.73 8.80 -29.34
CA TRP A 358 -3.24 7.88 -30.38
C TRP A 358 -3.38 8.45 -31.79
N ARG A 359 -4.53 9.05 -32.12
CA ARG A 359 -4.72 9.70 -33.43
C ARG A 359 -3.75 10.86 -33.63
N GLY A 360 -3.50 11.65 -32.57
CA GLY A 360 -2.47 12.69 -32.58
C GLY A 360 -1.07 12.15 -32.84
N ALA A 361 -0.67 11.10 -32.10
CA ALA A 361 0.63 10.47 -32.27
C ALA A 361 0.82 9.83 -33.66
N ALA A 362 -0.24 9.21 -34.22
CA ALA A 362 -0.20 8.66 -35.57
C ALA A 362 0.01 9.76 -36.64
N ARG A 363 -0.65 10.91 -36.49
CA ARG A 363 -0.45 12.07 -37.37
C ARG A 363 0.97 12.64 -37.26
N GLU A 364 1.51 12.76 -36.05
CA GLU A 364 2.89 13.22 -35.82
C GLU A 364 3.92 12.24 -36.42
N ARG A 365 3.69 10.94 -36.34
CA ARG A 365 4.53 9.92 -36.98
C ARG A 365 4.46 9.99 -38.51
N ALA A 366 3.27 10.17 -39.07
CA ALA A 366 3.07 10.31 -40.52
C ALA A 366 3.65 11.61 -41.09
N ALA A 367 3.73 12.67 -40.27
CA ALA A 367 4.31 13.96 -40.65
C ALA A 367 5.83 14.05 -40.47
N ARG A 368 6.47 13.07 -39.81
CA ARG A 368 7.93 13.00 -39.76
C ARG A 368 8.43 12.60 -41.15
N PRO A 369 9.25 13.42 -41.83
CA PRO A 369 9.89 12.99 -43.06
C PRO A 369 10.69 11.72 -42.72
N VAL A 370 10.54 10.70 -43.57
CA VAL A 370 11.37 9.49 -43.50
C VAL A 370 12.81 9.98 -43.58
N ALA A 371 13.54 9.89 -42.46
CA ALA A 371 14.96 10.18 -42.47
C ALA A 371 15.59 9.14 -43.41
N ALA A 372 16.11 9.64 -44.54
CA ALA A 372 16.84 8.88 -45.54
C ALA A 372 18.22 8.49 -45.01
#